data_AF-A0A9E4DZR1-F1
#
_entry.id   AF-A0A9E4DZR1-F1
#
_cell.length_a   1.000
_cell.length_b   1.000
_cell.length_c   1.000
_cell.angle_alpha   90.00
_cell.angle_beta   90.00
_cell.angle_gamma   90.00
#
_symmetry.space_group_name_H-M   'P 1'
#
loop_
_entity.id
_entity.type
_entity.pdbx_description
1 polymer ?
#
loop_
_entity_poly.entity_id
_entity_poly.type
_entity_poly.pdbx_seq_one_letter_code
_entity_poly.pdbx_strand_id
1 'polypeptide(L)'
;MNKGVRVYCDPRLYEGELDILYHNNGDGTFTDVTESAGFSEATGRGLALAWADYDDDGDMDVYIANDADQNFLYRNNGDSTFTDVSLTAGVGFSEDGDAENGMGADFGDYDN
;
A
#
# COMPACT_ATOMS: atom_id res chain seq x y z
N MET A 1 -11.17 -30.33 0.99
CA MET A 1 -10.64 -29.95 -0.34
C MET A 1 -10.98 -31.04 -1.35
N ASN A 2 -11.81 -30.75 -2.34
CA ASN A 2 -12.17 -31.72 -3.39
C ASN A 2 -11.11 -31.70 -4.50
N LYS A 3 -10.39 -32.81 -4.66
CA LYS A 3 -9.42 -33.00 -5.76
C LYS A 3 -10.18 -33.07 -7.09
N GLY A 4 -9.83 -32.22 -8.06
CA GLY A 4 -10.29 -32.35 -9.46
C GLY A 4 -11.03 -31.15 -10.06
N VAL A 5 -11.29 -30.09 -9.29
CA VAL A 5 -11.83 -28.83 -9.84
C VAL A 5 -10.65 -27.93 -10.22
N ARG A 6 -10.56 -27.49 -11.48
CA ARG A 6 -9.68 -26.37 -11.84
C ARG A 6 -10.25 -25.12 -11.19
N VAL A 7 -9.69 -24.75 -10.05
CA VAL A 7 -9.91 -23.44 -9.45
C VAL A 7 -8.83 -22.50 -9.98
N TYR A 8 -9.18 -21.24 -10.18
CA TYR A 8 -8.19 -20.18 -10.37
C TYR A 8 -7.22 -20.19 -9.16
N CYS A 9 -5.97 -19.75 -9.36
CA CYS A 9 -5.03 -19.58 -8.25
C CYS A 9 -5.57 -18.47 -7.33
N ASP A 10 -6.30 -18.87 -6.30
CA ASP A 10 -6.84 -17.94 -5.31
C ASP A 10 -5.65 -17.21 -4.66
N PRO A 11 -5.65 -15.86 -4.64
CA PRO A 11 -4.53 -15.08 -4.11
C PRO A 11 -4.23 -15.37 -2.64
N ARG A 12 -5.19 -15.93 -1.89
CA ARG A 12 -5.02 -16.38 -0.50
C ARG A 12 -4.18 -17.65 -0.37
N LEU A 13 -3.68 -18.22 -1.46
CA LEU A 13 -2.82 -19.39 -1.47
C LEU A 13 -1.33 -19.07 -1.34
N TYR A 14 -0.95 -17.78 -1.37
CA TYR A 14 0.41 -17.31 -1.10
C TYR A 14 0.38 -16.13 -0.11
N GLU A 15 1.48 -15.98 0.62
CA GLU A 15 1.65 -14.92 1.61
C GLU A 15 1.90 -13.57 0.91
N GLY A 16 1.43 -12.48 1.51
CA GLY A 16 1.82 -11.14 1.10
C GLY A 16 3.31 -10.87 1.38
N GLU A 17 3.88 -9.92 0.65
CA GLU A 17 5.25 -9.47 0.85
C GLU A 17 5.27 -8.09 1.53
N LEU A 18 6.43 -7.75 2.10
CA LEU A 18 6.68 -6.46 2.70
C LEU A 18 6.87 -5.42 1.60
N ASP A 19 6.28 -4.24 1.77
CA ASP A 19 6.60 -3.08 0.96
C ASP A 19 8.02 -2.58 1.29
N ILE A 20 8.88 -2.41 0.29
CA ILE A 20 10.27 -1.98 0.47
C ILE A 20 10.43 -0.55 -0.04
N LEU A 21 10.90 0.35 0.84
CA LEU A 21 11.12 1.75 0.51
C LEU A 21 12.61 2.06 0.38
N TYR A 22 13.00 2.61 -0.76
CA TYR A 22 14.36 3.07 -1.02
C TYR A 22 14.42 4.59 -1.12
N HIS A 23 15.31 5.20 -0.34
CA HIS A 23 15.64 6.62 -0.47
C HIS A 23 16.71 6.82 -1.54
N ASN A 24 16.44 7.69 -2.52
CA ASN A 24 17.42 8.10 -3.53
C ASN A 24 18.40 9.13 -2.94
N ASN A 25 19.68 8.78 -2.86
CA ASN A 25 20.72 9.62 -2.26
C ASN A 25 21.20 10.77 -3.17
N GLY A 26 20.71 10.85 -4.42
CA GLY A 26 21.04 11.91 -5.38
C GLY A 26 22.39 11.73 -6.11
N ASP A 27 23.12 10.66 -5.82
CA ASP A 27 24.43 10.33 -6.40
C ASP A 27 24.40 9.03 -7.23
N GLY A 28 23.21 8.54 -7.56
CA GLY A 28 22.99 7.27 -8.26
C GLY A 28 22.96 6.05 -7.34
N THR A 29 23.02 6.24 -6.01
CA THR A 29 22.81 5.19 -5.02
C THR A 29 21.47 5.31 -4.31
N PHE A 30 21.05 4.19 -3.69
CA PHE A 30 19.82 4.09 -2.93
C PHE A 30 20.10 3.49 -1.55
N THR A 31 19.40 4.00 -0.55
CA THR A 31 19.43 3.46 0.82
C THR A 31 18.11 2.77 1.11
N ASP A 32 18.15 1.52 1.56
CA ASP A 32 16.96 0.85 2.09
C ASP A 32 16.56 1.55 3.40
N VAL A 33 15.39 2.18 3.40
CA VAL A 33 14.84 2.90 4.56
C VAL A 33 13.59 2.24 5.10
N THR A 34 13.25 1.03 4.65
CA THR A 34 11.99 0.34 4.96
C THR A 34 11.68 0.34 6.46
N GLU A 35 12.63 -0.08 7.29
CA GLU A 35 12.45 -0.10 8.74
C GLU A 35 12.42 1.31 9.34
N SER A 36 13.37 2.16 8.97
CA SER A 36 13.47 3.53 9.52
C SER A 36 12.31 4.43 9.14
N ALA A 37 11.65 4.17 8.01
CA ALA A 37 10.51 4.92 7.50
C ALA A 37 9.16 4.41 8.04
N GLY A 38 9.14 3.27 8.73
CA GLY A 38 7.92 2.72 9.34
C GLY A 38 7.17 1.69 8.47
N PHE A 39 7.78 1.12 7.44
CA PHE A 39 7.19 0.11 6.56
C PHE A 39 7.40 -1.35 7.05
N SER A 40 7.83 -1.56 8.29
CA SER A 40 8.37 -2.87 8.74
C SER A 40 7.36 -3.90 9.22
N GLU A 41 6.08 -3.57 9.36
CA GLU A 41 5.12 -4.44 10.06
C GLU A 41 4.02 -5.06 9.18
N ALA A 42 3.63 -4.41 8.09
CA ALA A 42 2.49 -4.84 7.28
C ALA A 42 2.94 -5.51 5.98
N THR A 43 2.42 -6.70 5.70
CA THR A 43 2.59 -7.37 4.40
C THR A 43 1.26 -7.39 3.65
N GLY A 44 1.35 -7.34 2.33
CA GLY A 44 0.18 -7.37 1.47
C GLY A 44 0.51 -7.96 0.11
N ARG A 45 -0.51 -8.40 -0.61
CA ARG A 45 -0.39 -8.83 -2.01
C ARG A 45 -0.52 -7.62 -2.93
N GLY A 46 0.51 -6.75 -2.92
CA GLY A 46 0.51 -5.50 -3.65
C GLY A 46 0.41 -5.69 -5.17
N LEU A 47 -0.53 -4.98 -5.81
CA LEU A 47 -0.71 -4.98 -7.27
C LEU A 47 -0.52 -3.61 -7.90
N ALA A 48 -0.72 -2.53 -7.14
CA ALA A 48 -0.49 -1.17 -7.61
C ALA A 48 -0.20 -0.22 -6.44
N LEU A 49 0.42 0.91 -6.75
CA LEU A 49 0.59 2.02 -5.82
C LEU A 49 0.43 3.36 -6.54
N ALA A 50 0.10 4.40 -5.79
CA ALA A 50 0.06 5.78 -6.25
C ALA A 50 0.61 6.70 -5.18
N TRP A 51 1.46 7.65 -5.59
CA TRP A 51 1.93 8.73 -4.73
C TRP A 51 1.02 9.95 -4.91
N ALA A 52 0.57 10.54 -3.82
CA ALA A 52 -0.27 11.73 -3.81
C ALA A 52 -0.15 12.46 -2.47
N ASP A 53 -0.27 13.77 -2.48
CA ASP A 53 -0.54 14.57 -1.28
C ASP A 53 -2.05 14.52 -1.04
N TYR A 54 -2.53 13.56 -0.23
CA TYR A 54 -3.99 13.31 -0.11
C TYR A 54 -4.65 14.23 0.93
N ASP A 55 -3.87 14.82 1.83
CA ASP A 55 -4.36 15.70 2.90
C ASP A 55 -3.92 17.17 2.80
N ASP A 56 -3.27 17.56 1.69
CA ASP A 56 -2.86 18.93 1.33
C ASP A 56 -1.90 19.53 2.36
N ASP A 57 -1.01 18.69 2.91
CA ASP A 57 0.02 19.08 3.87
C ASP A 57 1.37 19.43 3.22
N GLY A 58 1.49 19.17 1.91
CA GLY A 58 2.66 19.44 1.08
C GLY A 58 3.67 18.30 1.03
N ASP A 59 3.43 17.20 1.76
CA ASP A 59 4.24 16.00 1.73
C ASP A 59 3.55 14.89 0.92
N MET A 60 4.33 14.15 0.12
CA MET A 60 3.78 13.08 -0.70
C MET A 60 3.53 11.83 0.14
N ASP A 61 2.28 11.36 0.14
CA ASP A 61 1.83 10.10 0.73
C ASP A 61 1.79 8.97 -0.29
N VAL A 62 1.60 7.74 0.17
CA VAL A 62 1.49 6.58 -0.73
C VAL A 62 0.30 5.69 -0.38
N TYR A 63 -0.52 5.44 -1.41
CA TYR A 63 -1.57 4.42 -1.40
C TYR A 63 -1.07 3.15 -2.10
N ILE A 64 -1.38 1.99 -1.52
CA ILE A 64 -1.01 0.66 -2.04
C ILE A 64 -2.27 -0.20 -2.11
N ALA A 65 -2.57 -0.65 -3.32
CA ALA A 65 -3.68 -1.56 -3.60
C ALA A 65 -3.21 -3.01 -3.45
N ASN A 66 -3.88 -3.76 -2.58
CA ASN A 66 -3.57 -5.16 -2.30
C ASN A 66 -4.70 -6.10 -2.77
N ASP A 67 -4.32 -7.29 -3.24
CA ASP A 67 -5.26 -8.32 -3.68
C ASP A 67 -5.72 -9.19 -2.51
N ALA A 68 -7.00 -9.10 -2.14
CA ALA A 68 -7.62 -9.85 -1.05
C ALA A 68 -7.00 -9.63 0.35
N ASP A 69 -6.18 -8.59 0.52
CA ASP A 69 -5.68 -8.07 1.80
C ASP A 69 -6.15 -6.62 2.00
N GLN A 70 -5.87 -6.04 3.16
CA GLN A 70 -6.08 -4.62 3.43
C GLN A 70 -5.30 -3.75 2.43
N ASN A 71 -5.90 -2.72 1.84
CA ASN A 71 -5.13 -1.69 1.13
C ASN A 71 -4.41 -0.79 2.12
N PHE A 72 -3.22 -0.32 1.78
CA PHE A 72 -2.48 0.59 2.65
C PHE A 72 -2.56 2.04 2.17
N LEU A 73 -2.69 2.97 3.12
CA LEU A 73 -2.45 4.40 2.93
C LEU A 73 -1.47 4.84 4.00
N TYR A 74 -0.26 5.13 3.57
CA TYR A 74 0.82 5.61 4.41
C TYR A 74 0.93 7.12 4.26
N ARG A 75 0.52 7.86 5.31
CA ARG A 75 0.72 9.30 5.38
C ARG A 75 2.17 9.61 5.73
N ASN A 76 2.80 10.51 5.00
CA ASN A 76 4.12 11.04 5.30
C ASN A 76 4.03 12.02 6.47
N ASN A 77 4.93 11.91 7.45
CA ASN A 77 4.91 12.78 8.63
C ASN A 77 5.79 14.04 8.48
N GLY A 78 6.40 14.25 7.30
CA GLY A 78 7.32 15.37 7.03
C GLY A 78 8.72 15.20 7.65
N ASP A 79 8.98 14.07 8.28
CA ASP A 79 10.24 13.75 8.98
C ASP A 79 10.90 12.46 8.49
N SER A 80 10.59 12.07 7.23
CA SER A 80 11.03 10.83 6.59
C SER A 80 10.45 9.54 7.19
N THR A 81 9.44 9.66 8.06
CA THR A 81 8.64 8.53 8.54
C THR A 81 7.23 8.57 7.98
N PHE A 82 6.58 7.42 7.98
CA PHE A 82 5.22 7.24 7.52
C PHE A 82 4.34 6.63 8.60
N THR A 83 3.04 6.86 8.50
CA THR A 83 2.03 6.26 9.38
C THR A 83 0.93 5.62 8.55
N ASP A 84 0.66 4.35 8.80
CA ASP A 84 -0.51 3.68 8.24
C ASP A 84 -1.79 4.32 8.82
N VAL A 85 -2.52 5.02 7.95
CA VAL A 85 -3.81 5.66 8.26
C VAL A 85 -4.98 5.00 7.53
N SER A 86 -4.78 3.81 6.93
CA SER A 86 -5.74 3.14 6.04
C SER A 86 -7.11 2.94 6.67
N LEU A 87 -7.13 2.55 7.94
CA LEU A 87 -8.36 2.31 8.68
C LEU A 87 -9.11 3.61 8.97
N THR A 88 -8.39 4.65 9.42
CA THR A 88 -8.97 5.95 9.74
C THR A 88 -9.40 6.72 8.51
N ALA A 89 -8.72 6.52 7.37
CA ALA A 89 -9.07 7.09 6.09
C ALA A 89 -10.18 6.32 5.36
N GLY A 90 -10.56 5.13 5.84
CA GLY A 90 -11.65 4.33 5.28
C GLY A 90 -11.30 3.68 3.93
N VAL A 91 -10.03 3.43 3.66
CA VAL A 91 -9.57 2.85 2.38
C VAL A 91 -9.04 1.43 2.52
N GLY A 92 -8.81 0.95 3.75
CA GLY A 92 -8.22 -0.36 4.00
C GLY A 92 -9.14 -1.54 3.69
N PHE A 93 -10.43 -1.40 3.96
CA PHE A 93 -11.45 -2.46 3.81
C PHE A 93 -12.75 -1.89 3.24
N SER A 94 -13.63 -2.77 2.78
CA SER A 94 -15.00 -2.40 2.42
C SER A 94 -15.83 -1.96 3.64
N GLU A 95 -17.04 -1.44 3.40
CA GLU A 95 -17.98 -1.05 4.48
C GLU A 95 -18.35 -2.21 5.42
N ASP A 96 -18.29 -3.45 4.91
CA ASP A 96 -18.55 -4.67 5.69
C ASP A 96 -17.31 -5.20 6.43
N GLY A 97 -16.15 -4.55 6.24
CA GLY A 97 -14.87 -4.96 6.83
C GLY A 97 -14.14 -6.07 6.05
N ASP A 98 -14.55 -6.33 4.81
CA ASP A 98 -13.93 -7.33 3.95
C ASP A 98 -12.76 -6.73 3.16
N ALA A 99 -11.71 -7.54 2.98
CA ALA A 99 -10.58 -7.20 2.12
C ALA A 99 -11.02 -7.28 0.65
N GLU A 100 -10.74 -6.21 -0.09
CA GLU A 100 -11.09 -6.08 -1.50
C GLU A 100 -9.97 -6.58 -2.42
N ASN A 101 -10.27 -6.72 -3.71
CA ASN A 101 -9.27 -7.08 -4.72
C ASN A 101 -8.74 -5.81 -5.39
N GLY A 102 -7.82 -5.11 -4.71
CA GLY A 102 -7.20 -3.88 -5.21
C GLY A 102 -6.26 -4.15 -6.38
N MET A 103 -6.67 -3.79 -7.60
CA MET A 103 -5.93 -4.14 -8.84
C MET A 103 -5.22 -2.94 -9.49
N GLY A 104 -5.55 -1.72 -9.07
CA GLY A 104 -5.06 -0.48 -9.67
C GLY A 104 -5.25 0.70 -8.72
N ALA A 105 -4.39 1.70 -8.87
CA ALA A 105 -4.46 2.96 -8.16
C ALA A 105 -4.14 4.09 -9.14
N ASP A 106 -4.91 5.17 -9.08
CA ASP A 106 -4.67 6.42 -9.79
C ASP A 106 -5.11 7.57 -8.89
N PHE A 107 -4.48 8.73 -9.03
CA PHE A 107 -4.79 9.91 -8.25
C PHE A 107 -5.10 11.09 -9.17
N GLY A 108 -6.13 11.84 -8.83
CA GLY A 108 -6.54 13.01 -9.58
C GLY A 108 -7.19 14.05 -8.69
N ASP A 109 -6.77 15.30 -8.88
CA ASP A 109 -7.42 16.49 -8.35
C ASP A 109 -8.50 16.93 -9.35
N TYR A 110 -9.74 17.08 -8.87
CA TYR A 110 -10.91 17.35 -9.70
C TYR A 110 -11.23 18.84 -9.84
N ASP A 111 -10.64 19.72 -9.04
CA ASP A 111 -10.97 21.14 -8.95
C ASP A 111 -9.82 22.12 -9.22
N ASN A 112 -8.70 21.63 -9.77
CA ASN A 112 -7.63 22.45 -10.39
C ASN A 112 -8.11 23.56 -11.34
#